data_AF-A0A6P0I209-F1
#
_entry.id   AF-A0A6P0I209-F1
#
_cell.length_a   1.000
_cell.length_b   1.000
_cell.length_c   1.000
_cell.angle_alpha   90.00
_cell.angle_beta   90.00
_cell.angle_gamma   90.00
#
_symmetry.space_group_name_H-M   'P 1'
#
loop_
_entity.id
_entity.type
_entity.pdbx_description
1 polymer ?
#
loop_
_entity_poly.entity_id
_entity_poly.type
_entity_poly.pdbx_seq_one_letter_code
_entity_poly.pdbx_strand_id
1 'polypeptide(L)' 'MTAKLSRLQYLHRHKKVGSANWKRAQLKIARLHRRVASIRKDALHKLTTYLAKNHSVVAQAKI' A
#
# COMPACT_ATOMS: atom_id res chain seq x y z
N MET A 1 -9.07 -0.60 5.54
CA MET A 1 -7.87 -1.07 6.28
C MET A 1 -7.88 -2.59 6.26
N THR A 2 -6.78 -3.27 5.92
CA THR A 2 -6.79 -4.74 5.83
C THR A 2 -6.94 -5.35 7.23
N ALA A 3 -7.70 -6.44 7.38
CA ALA A 3 -7.93 -7.13 8.66
C ALA A 3 -6.62 -7.54 9.37
N LYS A 4 -5.57 -7.81 8.59
CA LYS A 4 -4.22 -8.09 9.09
C LYS A 4 -3.56 -6.88 9.74
N LEU A 5 -3.73 -5.68 9.16
CA LEU A 5 -3.15 -4.45 9.71
C LEU A 5 -3.83 -4.08 11.03
N SER A 6 -5.16 -4.12 11.08
CA SER A 6 -5.91 -3.83 12.31
C SER A 6 -5.54 -4.79 13.44
N ARG A 7 -5.41 -6.09 13.15
CA ARG A 7 -4.95 -7.08 14.13
C ARG A 7 -3.54 -6.78 14.65
N LEU A 8 -2.60 -6.41 13.78
CA LEU A 8 -1.24 -6.07 14.19
C LEU A 8 -1.19 -4.80 15.05
N GLN A 9 -1.98 -3.78 14.70
CA GLN A 9 -2.09 -2.55 15.49
C GLN A 9 -2.71 -2.82 16.86
N TYR A 10 -3.77 -3.64 16.92
CA TYR A 10 -4.37 -4.09 18.17
C TYR A 10 -3.36 -4.80 19.07
N LEU A 11 -2.58 -5.75 18.53
CA LEU A 11 -1.56 -6.47 19.30
C LEU A 11 -0.40 -5.57 19.73
N HIS A 12 -0.09 -4.53 18.95
CA HIS A 12 0.99 -3.60 19.23
C HIS A 12 0.70 -2.70 20.43
N ARG A 13 -0.54 -2.23 20.61
CA ARG A 13 -0.92 -1.30 21.68
C ARG A 13 -0.69 -1.85 23.10
N HIS A 14 -0.64 -3.16 23.25
CA HIS A 14 -0.40 -3.84 24.53
C HIS A 14 1.11 -4.06 24.81
N LYS A 15 2.02 -3.61 23.93
CA LYS A 15 3.47 -3.80 24.11
C LYS A 15 4.07 -2.64 24.90
N LYS A 16 4.97 -2.97 25.84
CA LYS A 16 5.78 -1.97 26.57
C LYS A 16 6.61 -1.16 25.58
N VAL A 17 6.37 0.14 25.53
CA VAL A 17 7.11 1.09 24.67
C VAL A 17 8.61 0.96 24.93
N GLY A 18 9.41 1.03 23.86
CA GLY A 18 10.87 0.88 23.93
C GLY A 18 11.40 -0.56 24.02
N SER A 19 10.58 -1.53 24.42
CA SER A 19 11.00 -2.95 24.49
C SER A 19 11.35 -3.53 23.10
N ALA A 20 12.18 -4.57 23.09
CA ALA A 20 12.53 -5.29 21.86
C ALA A 20 11.28 -5.79 21.11
N ASN A 21 10.28 -6.28 21.83
CA ASN A 21 9.02 -6.77 21.25
C ASN A 21 8.17 -5.63 20.66
N TRP A 22 8.17 -4.45 21.27
CA TRP A 22 7.53 -3.26 20.72
C TRP A 22 8.18 -2.82 19.40
N LYS A 23 9.51 -2.77 19.35
CA LYS A 23 10.27 -2.47 18.11
C LYS A 23 9.98 -3.48 16.99
N ARG A 24 9.99 -4.79 17.31
CA ARG A 24 9.65 -5.86 16.34
C ARG A 24 8.22 -5.75 15.82
N ALA A 25 7.26 -5.36 16.66
CA ALA A 25 5.87 -5.17 16.24
C ALA A 25 5.71 -3.97 15.29
N GLN A 26 6.37 -2.84 15.57
CA GLN A 26 6.36 -1.69 14.66
C GLN A 26 6.94 -2.03 13.29
N LEU A 27 8.07 -2.75 13.25
CA LEU A 27 8.67 -3.19 11.98
C LEU A 27 7.71 -4.04 11.15
N LYS A 28 6.94 -4.93 11.78
CA LYS A 28 5.93 -5.74 11.08
C LYS A 28 4.82 -4.84 10.48
N ILE A 29 4.34 -3.87 11.24
CA ILE A 29 3.33 -2.90 10.78
C ILE A 29 3.88 -2.07 9.61
N ALA A 30 5.08 -1.51 9.75
CA ALA A 30 5.74 -0.69 8.72
C ALA A 30 5.96 -1.48 7.41
N ARG A 31 6.39 -2.74 7.49
CA ARG A 31 6.53 -3.62 6.32
C ARG A 31 5.20 -3.85 5.61
N LEU A 32 4.11 -4.02 6.36
CA LEU A 32 2.78 -4.21 5.78
C LEU A 32 2.31 -2.93 5.06
N HIS A 33 2.50 -1.75 5.68
CA HIS A 33 2.21 -0.48 5.02
C HIS A 33 3.01 -0.29 3.73
N ARG A 34 4.32 -0.59 3.78
CA ARG A 34 5.19 -0.50 2.59
C ARG A 34 4.70 -1.40 1.47
N ARG A 35 4.31 -2.64 1.77
CA ARG A 35 3.76 -3.57 0.77
C ARG A 35 2.49 -3.02 0.12
N VAL A 36 1.53 -2.54 0.93
CA VAL A 36 0.28 -1.97 0.42
C VAL A 36 0.54 -0.73 -0.44
N ALA A 37 1.44 0.16 0.00
CA ALA A 37 1.82 1.35 -0.76
C ALA A 37 2.49 0.98 -2.09
N SER A 38 3.38 -0.02 -2.10
CA SER A 38 4.05 -0.50 -3.32
C SER A 38 3.05 -1.05 -4.33
N ILE A 39 2.09 -1.86 -3.89
CA ILE A 39 1.04 -2.42 -4.77
C ILE A 39 0.20 -1.29 -5.38
N ARG A 40 -0.21 -0.30 -4.56
CA ARG A 40 -0.96 0.85 -5.05
C ARG A 40 -0.18 1.67 -6.06
N LYS A 41 1.11 1.92 -5.79
CA LYS A 41 1.99 2.66 -6.70
C LYS A 41 2.12 1.95 -8.04
N ASP A 42 2.33 0.63 -8.02
CA ASP A 42 2.42 -0.19 -9.24
C ASP A 42 1.12 -0.18 -10.04
N ALA A 43 -0.02 -0.36 -9.36
CA ALA A 43 -1.34 -0.31 -10.01
C ALA A 43 -1.61 1.06 -10.66
N LEU A 44 -1.32 2.16 -9.95
CA LEU A 44 -1.44 3.51 -10.49
C LEU A 44 -0.52 3.72 -11.69
N HIS A 45 0.76 3.32 -11.60
CA HIS A 45 1.71 3.45 -12.69
C HIS A 45 1.25 2.70 -13.95
N LYS A 46 0.75 1.46 -13.80
CA LYS A 46 0.19 0.67 -14.89
C LYS A 46 -1.05 1.31 -15.48
N LEU A 47 -1.96 1.80 -14.64
CA LEU A 47 -3.15 2.51 -15.09
C LEU A 47 -2.78 3.75 -15.90
N THR A 48 -1.91 4.61 -15.37
CA THR A 48 -1.45 5.82 -16.07
C THR A 48 -0.74 5.48 -17.37
N THR A 49 0.07 4.42 -17.40
CA THR A 49 0.75 3.96 -18.62
C THR A 49 -0.23 3.45 -19.66
N TYR A 50 -1.20 2.63 -19.25
CA TYR A 50 -2.27 2.13 -20.13
C TYR A 50 -3.05 3.31 -20.71
N LEU A 51 -3.50 4.21 -19.85
CA LEU A 51 -4.18 5.44 -20.23
C LEU A 51 -3.35 6.22 -21.26
N ALA A 52 -2.13 6.63 -20.93
CA ALA A 52 -1.26 7.40 -21.84
C ALA A 52 -1.05 6.74 -23.22
N LYS A 53 -0.89 5.41 -23.26
CA LYS A 53 -0.72 4.66 -24.52
C LYS A 53 -1.99 4.61 -25.37
N ASN A 54 -3.17 4.60 -24.75
CA ASN A 54 -4.46 4.47 -25.44
C ASN A 54 -5.14 5.82 -25.72
N HIS A 55 -4.68 6.92 -25.10
CA HIS A 55 -5.27 8.24 -25.28
C HIS A 55 -5.02 8.86 -26.66
N SER A 56 -4.03 8.40 -27.43
CA SER A 56 -3.94 8.74 -28.86
C SER A 56 -4.98 7.98 -29.72
N VAL A 57 -5.46 6.82 -29.27
CA VAL A 57 -6.45 5.99 -30.00
C VAL A 57 -7.88 6.46 -29.70
N VAL A 58 -8.17 6.89 -28.47
CA VAL A 58 -9.52 7.37 -28.09
C VAL A 58 -9.79 8.80 -28.59
N ALA A 59 -8.76 9.63 -28.81
CA ALA A 59 -8.93 10.98 -29.36
C ALA A 59 -9.23 11.02 -30.88
N GLN A 60 -8.94 9.95 -31.63
CA GLN A 60 -9.26 9.85 -33.06
C GLN A 60 -10.64 9.22 -33.35
N ALA A 61 -11.27 8.55 -32.37
CA ALA A 61 -12.61 7.99 -32.51
C ALA A 61 -13.68 8.95 -31.94
N LYS A 62 -13.68 10.19 -32.43
CA LYS A 62 -14.79 11.13 -32.26
C LYS A 62 -14.75 12.21 -33.35
N ILE A 63 -14.98 11.79 -34.60
CA ILE A 63 -15.43 12.64 -35.72
C ILE A 63 -16.49 11.83 -36.46
#